data_AF-A0A958R7F2-F1
#
_entry.id   AF-A0A958R7F2-F1
#
_cell.length_a   1.000
_cell.length_b   1.000
_cell.length_c   1.000
_cell.angle_alpha   90.00
_cell.angle_beta   90.00
_cell.angle_gamma   90.00
#
_symmetry.space_group_name_H-M   'P 1'
#
loop_
_entity.id
_entity.type
_entity.pdbx_description
1 polymer ?
#
loop_
_entity_poly.entity_id
_entity_poly.type
_entity_poly.pdbx_seq_one_letter_code
_entity_poly.pdbx_strand_id
1 'polypeptide(L)' 'MLSVIGKGSYAKVVLVKKKGEEDDKVYAMKILKKKYIEKRKQEAHVMTERNILVGMNHPFIVKLYNSFQN' A
#
# COMPACT_ATOMS: atom_id res chain seq x y z
N MET A 1 13.03 5.30 -3.35
CA MET A 1 12.07 5.84 -2.36
C MET A 1 12.31 7.33 -2.27
N LEU A 2 11.26 8.16 -2.33
CA LEU A 2 11.41 9.62 -2.39
C LEU A 2 11.23 10.25 -1.01
N SER A 3 10.05 10.08 -0.41
CA SER A 3 9.71 10.73 0.87
C SER A 3 8.68 9.92 1.65
N VAL A 4 8.51 10.27 2.93
CA VAL A 4 7.43 9.73 3.77
C VAL A 4 6.27 10.70 3.72
N ILE A 5 5.10 10.20 3.34
CA ILE A 5 3.88 11.02 3.20
C ILE A 5 2.81 10.67 4.23
N GLY A 6 2.97 9.56 4.97
CA GLY A 6 2.06 9.20 6.05
C GLY A 6 2.65 8.18 7.02
N LYS A 7 2.24 8.27 8.29
CA LYS A 7 2.61 7.32 9.35
C LYS A 7 1.33 6.92 10.09
N GLY A 8 1.12 5.61 10.21
CA GLY A 8 0.03 5.02 10.99
C GLY A 8 0.57 4.06 12.05
N SER A 9 -0.34 3.42 12.79
CA SER A 9 0.01 2.54 13.91
C SER A 9 0.85 1.31 13.53
N TYR A 10 0.59 0.71 12.36
CA TYR A 10 1.29 -0.47 11.83
C TYR A 10 1.70 -0.31 10.36
N ALA A 11 1.47 0.88 9.81
CA ALA A 11 1.69 1.19 8.41
C ALA A 11 2.51 2.47 8.23
N LYS A 12 3.30 2.54 7.17
CA LYS A 12 3.97 3.75 6.72
C LYS A 12 3.68 3.95 5.24
N VAL A 13 3.28 5.14 4.85
CA VAL A 13 3.03 5.48 3.45
C VAL A 13 4.20 6.31 2.93
N VAL A 14 4.78 5.86 1.83
CA VAL A 14 5.95 6.47 1.22
C VAL A 14 5.70 6.75 -0.25
N LEU A 15 6.22 7.87 -0.75
CA LEU A 15 6.20 8.20 -2.16
C LEU A 15 7.32 7.44 -2.88
N VAL A 16 6.99 6.76 -3.97
CA VAL A 16 7.92 5.91 -4.72
C VAL A 16 7.75 6.07 -6.23
N LYS A 17 8.78 5.67 -6.98
CA LYS A 17 8.74 5.43 -8.42
C LYS A 17 9.05 3.95 -8.66
N LYS A 18 8.43 3.36 -9.68
CA LYS A 18 8.77 2.01 -10.12
C LYS A 18 10.11 2.06 -10.84
N LYS A 19 10.99 1.09 -10.57
CA LYS A 19 12.28 1.01 -11.27
C LYS A 19 12.04 0.54 -12.71
N GLY A 20 12.67 1.21 -13.67
CA GLY A 20 12.60 0.85 -15.09
C GLY A 20 11.28 1.23 -15.78
N GLU A 21 10.42 2.02 -15.14
CA GLU A 21 9.30 2.68 -15.82
C GLU A 21 9.86 3.98 -16.44
N GLU A 22 9.67 4.16 -17.75
CA GLU A 22 10.16 5.35 -18.47
C GLU A 22 9.35 6.60 -18.10
N ASP A 23 8.08 6.41 -17.73
CA ASP A 23 7.23 7.47 -17.24
C ASP A 23 7.66 7.92 -15.84
N ASP A 24 7.62 9.24 -15.61
CA ASP A 24 7.91 9.88 -14.31
C ASP A 24 6.82 9.66 -13.24
N LYS A 25 6.05 8.57 -13.39
CA LYS A 25 4.89 8.27 -12.58
C LYS A 25 5.28 7.96 -11.14
N VAL A 26 4.59 8.63 -10.23
CA VAL A 26 4.78 8.47 -8.78
C VAL A 26 3.61 7.72 -8.18
N TYR A 27 3.91 6.89 -7.18
CA TYR A 27 2.95 6.06 -6.47
C TYR A 27 3.09 6.24 -4.97
N ALA A 28 1.98 6.06 -4.25
CA ALA A 28 1.99 5.92 -2.80
C ALA A 28 2.06 4.44 -2.42
N MET A 29 3.09 4.04 -1.69
CA MET A 29 3.27 2.67 -1.21
C MET A 29 2.98 2.59 0.29
N LYS A 30 1.92 1.86 0.66
CA LYS A 30 1.58 1.54 2.05
C LYS A 30 2.37 0.29 2.48
N ILE A 31 3.35 0.49 3.35
CA ILE A 31 4.21 -0.57 3.91
C ILE A 31 3.60 -1.02 5.24
N LEU A 32 3.34 -2.32 5.36
CA LEU A 32 2.75 -2.93 6.54
C LEU A 32 3.78 -3.80 7.28
N LYS A 33 3.87 -3.67 8.62
CA LYS A 33 4.79 -4.50 9.42
C LYS A 33 4.11 -5.79 9.90
N LYS A 34 4.45 -6.94 9.31
CA LYS A 34 3.87 -8.27 9.63
C LYS A 34 3.81 -8.57 11.14
N LYS A 35 4.93 -8.40 11.86
CA LYS A 35 5.01 -8.62 13.33
C LYS A 35 3.95 -7.84 14.12
N TYR A 36 3.59 -6.62 13.68
CA TYR A 36 2.59 -5.80 14.36
C TYR A 36 1.16 -6.19 14.00
N ILE A 37 0.94 -6.64 12.77
CA ILE A 37 -0.34 -7.16 12.31
C ILE A 37 -0.68 -8.42 13.10
N GLU A 38 0.27 -9.35 13.18
CA GLU A 38 0.13 -10.62 13.91
C GLU A 38 -0.13 -10.42 15.39
N LYS A 39 0.69 -9.58 16.04
CA LYS A 39 0.50 -9.24 17.47
C LYS A 39 -0.88 -8.64 17.76
N ARG A 40 -1.51 -7.97 16.78
CA ARG A 40 -2.83 -7.33 16.92
C ARG A 40 -3.96 -8.10 16.25
N LYS A 41 -3.70 -9.28 15.68
CA LYS A 41 -4.67 -10.11 14.95
C LYS A 41 -5.43 -9.34 13.87
N GLN A 42 -4.72 -8.57 13.03
CA GLN A 42 -5.28 -7.67 12.00
C GLN A 42 -5.20 -8.23 10.56
N GLU A 43 -4.82 -9.49 10.39
CA GLU A 43 -4.60 -10.14 9.10
C GLU A 43 -5.86 -10.10 8.23
N ALA A 44 -7.01 -10.46 8.84
CA ALA A 44 -8.29 -10.45 8.16
C ALA A 44 -8.62 -9.05 7.61
N HIS A 45 -8.46 -8.00 8.41
CA HIS A 45 -8.71 -6.62 7.99
C HIS A 45 -7.80 -6.18 6.83
N VAL A 46 -6.51 -6.55 6.89
CA VAL A 46 -5.56 -6.24 5.80
C VAL A 46 -5.95 -6.94 4.51
N MET A 47 -6.37 -8.21 4.59
CA MET A 47 -6.82 -8.96 3.41
C MET A 47 -8.14 -8.43 2.86
N THR A 48 -9.08 -8.04 3.71
CA THR A 48 -10.32 -7.38 3.29
C THR A 48 -10.04 -6.07 2.58
N GLU A 49 -9.17 -5.21 3.12
CA GLU A 49 -8.77 -3.94 2.48
C GLU A 49 -8.19 -4.20 1.07
N ARG A 50 -7.28 -5.18 0.96
CA ARG A 50 -6.72 -5.57 -0.34
C ARG A 50 -7.81 -6.04 -1.31
N ASN A 51 -8.66 -6.97 -0.89
CA ASN A 51 -9.66 -7.59 -1.76
C ASN A 51 -10.67 -6.57 -2.29
N ILE A 52 -11.07 -5.62 -1.46
CA ILE A 52 -11.92 -4.50 -1.89
C ILE A 52 -11.19 -3.71 -2.99
N LEU A 53 -9.96 -3.25 -2.72
CA LEU A 53 -9.23 -2.38 -3.65
C LEU A 53 -8.82 -3.04 -4.97
N VAL A 54 -8.67 -4.37 -5.01
CA VAL A 54 -8.37 -5.11 -6.27
C VAL A 54 -9.50 -4.94 -7.29
N GLY A 55 -10.76 -4.91 -6.84
CA GLY A 55 -11.92 -4.76 -7.71
C GLY A 55 -12.31 -3.31 -8.01
N MET A 56 -11.70 -2.32 -7.36
CA MET A 56 -12.10 -0.91 -7.52
C MET A 56 -11.38 -0.24 -8.69
N ASN A 57 -12.16 0.28 -9.63
CA ASN A 57 -11.66 1.12 -10.72
C ASN A 57 -12.61 2.31 -10.92
N HIS A 58 -12.38 3.38 -10.17
CA HIS A 58 -13.24 4.56 -10.17
C HIS A 58 -12.40 5.83 -10.01
N PRO A 59 -12.69 6.94 -10.74
CA PRO A 59 -11.87 8.16 -10.72
C PRO A 59 -11.76 8.81 -9.33
N PHE A 60 -12.72 8.59 -8.44
CA PHE A 60 -12.73 9.16 -7.09
C PHE A 60 -12.25 8.20 -5.99
N ILE A 61 -11.73 7.04 -6.36
CA ILE A 61 -11.25 6.03 -5.40
C ILE A 61 -9.79 5.72 -5.69
N VAL A 62 -8.98 5.65 -4.63
CA VAL A 62 -7.57 5.31 -4.76
C VAL A 62 -7.44 3.90 -5.34
N LYS A 63 -6.77 3.80 -6.49
CA LYS A 63 -6.54 2.53 -7.18
C LYS A 63 -5.38 1.76 -6.56
N LEU A 64 -5.56 0.47 -6.34
CA LEU A 64 -4.46 -0.46 -6.05
C LEU A 64 -3.82 -0.89 -7.36
N TYR A 65 -2.58 -0.47 -7.60
CA TYR A 65 -1.83 -0.85 -8.81
C TYR A 65 -1.18 -2.23 -8.66
N ASN A 66 -0.49 -2.45 -7.54
CA ASN A 66 0.20 -3.70 -7.24
C ASN A 66 0.22 -3.93 -5.73
N SER A 67 0.30 -5.19 -5.32
CA SER A 67 0.57 -5.58 -3.93
C SER A 67 1.46 -6.81 -3.91
N PHE A 68 2.43 -6.81 -3.00
CA PHE A 68 3.45 -7.85 -2.88
C PHE A 68 3.87 -7.98 -1.41
N GLN A 69 4.52 -9.10 -1.09
CA GLN A 69 5.09 -9.36 0.21
C GLN A 69 6.40 -10.13 0.04
N ASN A 70 7.29 -9.97 1.02
CA ASN A 70 8.43 -10.84 1.26
C ASN A 70 8.17 -11.67 2.51
#